data_AF-A0A450TS34-F1
#
_entry.id   AF-A0A450TS34-F1
#
_cell.length_a   1.000
_cell.length_b   1.000
_cell.length_c   1.000
_cell.angle_alpha   90.00
_cell.angle_beta   90.00
_cell.angle_gamma   90.00
#
_symmetry.space_group_name_H-M   'P 1'
#
loop_
_entity.id
_entity.type
_entity.pdbx_description
1 polymer ?
#
loop_
_entity_poly.entity_id
_entity_poly.type
_entity_poly.pdbx_seq_one_letter_code
_entity_poly.pdbx_strand_id
1 'polypeptide(L)'
;MTAPYKPPLAVHLVWHPSDKELAEPIIEAISKHLSRDVDKPFSRNLNIPLFFYSSDTPNIPPGDPPRSLATRDILFIFTSVNTRGREAWNDYIGNLPCKDSVTSRLIQEKPTRPISGETKASPAPPKGNLWPMTVWDDYSL
;
A
#
# COMPACT_ATOMS: atom_id res chain seq x y z
N MET A 1 -33.38 -7.43 20.34
CA MET A 1 -31.98 -6.96 20.35
C MET A 1 -31.57 -6.82 18.90
N THR A 2 -31.31 -5.60 18.44
CA THR A 2 -30.83 -5.33 17.08
C THR A 2 -29.41 -5.87 16.95
N ALA A 3 -29.13 -6.65 15.91
CA ALA A 3 -27.77 -7.08 15.62
C ALA A 3 -26.87 -5.84 15.45
N PRO A 4 -25.62 -5.87 15.96
CA PRO A 4 -24.70 -4.75 15.77
C PRO A 4 -24.52 -4.50 14.27
N TYR A 5 -24.70 -3.24 13.87
CA TYR A 5 -24.55 -2.85 12.47
C TYR A 5 -23.13 -3.17 11.99
N LYS A 6 -23.02 -4.00 10.95
CA LYS A 6 -21.77 -4.24 10.24
C LYS A 6 -21.80 -3.50 8.92
N PRO A 7 -20.83 -2.61 8.63
CA PRO A 7 -20.72 -2.00 7.32
C PRO A 7 -20.53 -3.09 6.24
N PRO A 8 -20.97 -2.83 5.00
CA PRO A 8 -20.80 -3.78 3.91
C PRO A 8 -19.33 -3.98 3.53
N LEU A 9 -18.51 -2.93 3.65
CA LEU A 9 -17.10 -2.91 3.28
C LEU A 9 -16.28 -2.12 4.31
N ALA A 10 -15.09 -2.61 4.64
CA ALA A 10 -14.06 -1.90 5.37
C ALA A 10 -12.71 -2.11 4.70
N VAL A 11 -11.80 -1.15 4.85
CA VAL A 11 -10.45 -1.23 4.29
C VAL A 11 -9.43 -1.10 5.41
N HIS A 12 -8.46 -2.00 5.43
CA HIS A 12 -7.36 -2.06 6.37
C HIS A 12 -6.06 -1.83 5.61
N LEU A 13 -5.21 -0.94 6.11
CA LEU A 13 -3.93 -0.59 5.52
C LEU A 13 -2.82 -0.89 6.52
N VAL A 14 -1.88 -1.75 6.15
CA VAL A 14 -0.77 -2.21 6.99
C VAL A 14 0.55 -1.85 6.32
N TRP A 15 1.42 -1.11 7.01
CA TRP A 15 2.77 -0.79 6.51
C TRP A 15 3.82 -0.84 7.61
N HIS A 16 5.08 -1.01 7.20
CA HIS A 16 6.22 -0.91 8.11
C HIS A 16 6.60 0.55 8.34
N PRO A 17 6.95 0.98 9.58
CA PRO A 17 7.21 2.39 9.89
C PRO A 17 8.34 3.02 9.05
N SER A 18 9.36 2.25 8.67
CA SER A 18 10.43 2.71 7.77
C SER A 18 9.99 2.95 6.32
N ASP A 19 8.83 2.45 5.92
CA ASP A 19 8.27 2.65 4.57
C ASP A 19 7.25 3.79 4.54
N LYS A 20 7.12 4.55 5.64
CA LYS A 20 6.11 5.60 5.79
C LYS A 20 6.13 6.58 4.62
N GLU A 21 7.29 7.07 4.21
CA GLU A 21 7.42 8.06 3.13
C GLU A 21 6.90 7.53 1.78
N LEU A 22 6.96 6.22 1.56
CA LEU A 22 6.45 5.58 0.34
C LEU A 22 4.97 5.22 0.46
N ALA A 23 4.50 4.87 1.66
CA ALA A 23 3.13 4.45 1.91
C ALA A 23 2.16 5.64 2.07
N GLU A 24 2.60 6.73 2.69
CA GLU A 24 1.81 7.93 3.00
C GLU A 24 1.07 8.53 1.78
N PRO A 25 1.70 8.77 0.61
CA PRO A 25 0.98 9.32 -0.54
C PRO A 25 -0.12 8.38 -1.07
N ILE A 26 0.05 7.06 -0.92
CA ILE A 26 -0.96 6.07 -1.31
C ILE A 26 -2.11 6.06 -0.29
N ILE A 27 -1.76 6.10 1.00
CA ILE A 27 -2.72 6.19 2.11
C ILE A 27 -3.58 7.46 1.99
N GLU A 28 -2.98 8.60 1.67
CA GLU A 28 -3.69 9.86 1.44
C GLU A 28 -4.63 9.77 0.25
N ALA A 29 -4.17 9.20 -0.87
CA ALA A 29 -5.00 9.00 -2.05
C ALA A 29 -6.21 8.10 -1.74
N ILE A 30 -6.00 6.98 -1.05
CA ILE A 30 -7.08 6.07 -0.64
C ILE A 30 -8.05 6.79 0.30
N SER A 31 -7.53 7.53 1.28
CA SER A 31 -8.34 8.28 2.24
C SER A 31 -9.20 9.30 1.55
N LYS A 32 -8.65 10.09 0.63
CA LYS A 32 -9.40 11.11 -0.10
C LYS A 32 -10.58 10.57 -0.92
N HIS A 33 -10.44 9.37 -1.51
CA HIS A 33 -11.46 8.81 -2.40
C HIS A 33 -12.46 7.90 -1.68
N LEU A 34 -12.01 7.16 -0.66
CA LEU A 34 -12.84 6.16 0.01
C LEU A 34 -13.47 6.70 1.30
N SER A 35 -12.78 7.60 2.02
CA SER A 35 -13.31 8.19 3.25
C SER A 35 -14.25 9.36 2.97
N ARG A 36 -15.05 9.70 3.97
CA ARG A 36 -15.93 10.87 3.92
C ARG A 36 -15.12 12.15 3.91
N ASP A 37 -15.37 13.00 2.91
CA ASP A 37 -14.85 14.36 2.90
C ASP A 37 -15.68 15.24 3.84
N VAL A 38 -15.04 15.77 4.89
CA VAL A 38 -15.69 16.66 5.88
C VAL A 38 -15.98 18.04 5.29
N ASP A 39 -15.12 18.53 4.39
CA ASP A 39 -15.26 19.83 3.74
C ASP A 39 -16.31 19.79 2.62
N LYS A 40 -16.56 18.60 2.08
CA LYS A 40 -17.58 18.36 1.05
C LYS A 40 -18.56 17.26 1.49
N PRO A 41 -19.46 17.55 2.46
CA PRO A 41 -20.38 16.56 3.02
C PRO A 41 -21.41 16.00 2.02
N PHE A 42 -21.64 16.70 0.91
CA PHE A 42 -22.50 16.26 -0.20
C PHE A 42 -21.73 15.60 -1.35
N SER A 43 -20.40 15.46 -1.22
CA SER A 43 -19.63 14.67 -2.18
C SER A 43 -20.10 13.22 -2.15
N ARG A 44 -20.14 12.56 -3.31
CA ARG A 44 -20.48 11.14 -3.44
C ARG A 44 -19.31 10.23 -3.03
N ASN A 45 -18.56 10.61 -1.99
CA ASN A 45 -17.53 9.75 -1.45
C ASN A 45 -18.19 8.53 -0.80
N LEU A 46 -17.53 7.38 -0.94
CA LEU A 46 -18.12 6.08 -0.60
C LEU A 46 -18.34 5.88 0.92
N ASN A 47 -17.81 6.79 1.77
CA ASN A 47 -17.91 6.75 3.22
C ASN A 47 -17.54 5.36 3.80
N ILE A 48 -16.47 4.77 3.25
CA ILE A 48 -15.98 3.47 3.67
C ILE A 48 -15.06 3.66 4.88
N PRO A 49 -15.26 2.91 5.98
CA PRO A 49 -14.35 2.92 7.12
C PRO A 49 -12.93 2.47 6.71
N LEU A 50 -11.94 3.28 7.09
CA LEU A 50 -10.53 3.00 6.89
C LEU A 50 -9.85 2.74 8.23
N PHE A 51 -9.04 1.69 8.29
CA PHE A 51 -8.27 1.30 9.46
C PHE A 51 -6.78 1.25 9.10
N PHE A 52 -5.95 1.86 9.95
CA PHE A 52 -4.53 2.03 9.70
C PHE A 52 -3.72 1.28 10.74
N TYR A 53 -2.73 0.51 10.28
CA TYR A 53 -1.89 -0.33 11.11
C TYR A 53 -0.42 -0.09 10.75
N SER A 54 0.28 0.56 11.67
CA SER A 54 1.73 0.67 11.66
C SER A 54 2.22 0.41 13.07
N SER A 55 3.47 -0.03 13.18
CA SER A 55 4.12 -0.12 14.48
C SER A 55 4.81 1.19 14.84
N ASP A 56 4.92 1.45 16.14
CA ASP A 56 5.78 2.51 16.70
C ASP A 56 7.26 2.14 16.62
N THR A 57 7.58 0.83 16.56
CA THR A 57 8.95 0.33 16.51
C THR A 57 9.18 -0.54 15.28
N PRO A 58 10.26 -0.33 14.51
CA PRO A 58 10.53 -1.12 13.30
C PRO A 58 10.63 -2.63 13.54
N ASN A 59 11.10 -3.06 14.72
CA ASN A 59 11.37 -4.47 15.00
C ASN A 59 10.11 -5.27 15.37
N ILE A 60 9.04 -4.61 15.79
CA ILE A 60 7.85 -5.27 16.32
C ILE A 60 6.68 -4.91 15.39
N PRO A 61 5.94 -5.87 14.82
CA PRO A 61 4.73 -5.57 14.06
C PRO A 61 3.60 -5.04 14.96
N PRO A 62 2.51 -4.48 14.40
CA PRO A 62 1.33 -4.12 15.18
C PRO A 62 0.83 -5.33 16.00
N GLY A 63 0.61 -5.14 17.30
CA GLY A 63 0.29 -6.25 18.21
C GLY A 63 -1.06 -6.93 17.93
N ASP A 64 -2.01 -6.21 17.34
CA ASP A 64 -3.32 -6.73 16.98
C ASP A 64 -3.47 -6.86 15.45
N PRO A 65 -3.84 -8.05 14.93
CA PRO A 65 -4.16 -8.19 13.52
C PRO A 65 -5.45 -7.43 13.17
N PRO A 66 -5.62 -7.00 11.90
CA PRO A 66 -6.87 -6.44 11.41
C PRO A 66 -8.07 -7.36 11.71
N ARG A 67 -9.05 -6.84 12.44
CA ARG A 67 -10.26 -7.57 12.81
C ARG A 67 -11.27 -7.47 11.66
N SER A 68 -12.10 -8.49 11.49
CA SER A 68 -13.21 -8.45 10.54
C SER A 68 -14.34 -7.58 11.10
N LEU A 69 -14.38 -6.32 10.64
CA LEU A 69 -15.30 -5.29 11.12
C LEU A 69 -16.48 -5.11 10.16
N ALA A 70 -16.32 -5.48 8.89
CA ALA A 70 -17.36 -5.41 7.88
C ALA A 70 -17.87 -6.79 7.44
N THR A 71 -18.82 -6.80 6.50
CA THR A 71 -19.22 -8.02 5.79
C THR A 71 -18.11 -8.48 4.84
N ARG A 72 -17.39 -7.53 4.24
CA ARG A 72 -16.19 -7.74 3.43
C ARG A 72 -15.11 -6.79 3.92
N ASP A 73 -13.94 -7.32 4.23
CA ASP A 73 -12.79 -6.51 4.63
C ASP A 73 -11.74 -6.62 3.51
N ILE A 74 -11.24 -5.48 3.04
CA ILE A 74 -10.11 -5.40 2.10
C ILE A 74 -8.86 -5.08 2.89
N LEU A 75 -7.80 -5.85 2.69
CA LEU A 75 -6.53 -5.67 3.38
C LEU A 75 -5.42 -5.30 2.39
N PHE A 76 -4.87 -4.10 2.53
CA PHE A 76 -3.67 -3.64 1.83
C PHE A 76 -2.46 -3.82 2.73
N ILE A 77 -1.47 -4.58 2.25
CA ILE A 77 -0.20 -4.79 2.94
C ILE A 77 0.91 -4.21 2.08
N PHE A 78 1.54 -3.15 2.57
CA PHE A 78 2.68 -2.54 1.91
C PHE A 78 3.93 -3.34 2.25
N THR A 79 4.42 -4.13 1.29
CA THR A 79 5.61 -4.98 1.50
C THR A 79 6.86 -4.36 0.89
N SER A 80 7.94 -4.33 1.66
CA SER A 80 9.30 -3.94 1.28
C SER A 80 10.34 -4.92 1.84
N VAL A 81 11.62 -4.61 1.65
CA VAL A 81 12.73 -5.30 2.33
C VAL A 81 12.59 -5.24 3.87
N ASN A 82 11.96 -4.19 4.41
CA ASN A 82 11.77 -4.05 5.85
C ASN A 82 10.73 -5.02 6.40
N THR A 83 9.65 -5.28 5.65
CA THR A 83 8.64 -6.27 6.04
C THR A 83 9.09 -7.72 5.82
N ARG A 84 9.89 -8.00 4.79
CA ARG A 84 10.30 -9.37 4.45
C ARG A 84 11.63 -9.79 5.05
N GLY A 85 12.53 -8.84 5.28
CA GLY A 85 13.83 -9.09 5.88
C GLY A 85 13.77 -9.28 7.40
N ARG A 86 12.58 -9.15 8.02
CA ARG A 86 12.37 -9.27 9.47
C ARG A 86 11.39 -10.40 9.74
N GLU A 87 11.85 -11.44 10.43
CA GLU A 87 11.05 -12.63 10.73
C GLU A 87 9.75 -12.28 11.46
N ALA A 88 9.80 -11.40 12.47
CA ALA A 88 8.60 -10.98 13.20
C ALA A 88 7.52 -10.35 12.29
N TRP A 89 7.92 -9.58 11.28
CA TRP A 89 6.98 -9.00 10.31
C TRP A 89 6.48 -10.03 9.31
N ASN A 90 7.35 -10.95 8.89
CA ASN A 90 6.99 -12.03 7.99
C ASN A 90 5.97 -12.98 8.65
N ASP A 91 6.19 -13.32 9.91
CA ASP A 91 5.29 -14.13 10.73
C ASP A 91 3.96 -13.43 10.95
N TYR A 92 3.99 -12.12 11.25
CA TYR A 92 2.77 -11.33 11.37
C TYR A 92 1.95 -11.35 10.08
N ILE A 93 2.58 -11.10 8.93
CA ILE A 93 1.92 -11.12 7.62
C ILE A 93 1.39 -12.51 7.27
N GLY A 94 2.15 -13.56 7.57
CA GLY A 94 1.76 -14.96 7.33
C GLY A 94 0.56 -15.41 8.17
N ASN A 95 0.39 -14.83 9.36
CA ASN A 95 -0.71 -15.14 10.28
C ASN A 95 -1.97 -14.29 10.05
N LEU A 96 -2.00 -13.42 9.04
CA LEU A 96 -3.17 -12.59 8.76
C LEU A 96 -4.36 -13.45 8.29
N PRO A 97 -5.59 -13.14 8.72
CA PRO A 97 -6.78 -13.90 8.38
C PRO A 97 -7.23 -13.63 6.93
N CYS A 98 -6.49 -14.16 5.96
CA CYS A 98 -6.81 -14.07 4.54
C CYS A 98 -7.60 -15.31 4.12
N LYS A 99 -8.93 -15.20 4.01
CA LYS A 99 -9.75 -16.29 3.46
C LYS A 99 -9.76 -16.33 1.92
N ASP A 100 -9.60 -15.18 1.25
CA ASP A 100 -9.58 -15.03 -0.22
C ASP A 100 -8.74 -13.80 -0.66
N SER A 101 -7.42 -13.79 -0.41
CA SER A 101 -6.59 -12.59 -0.66
C SER A 101 -6.06 -12.50 -2.11
N VAL A 102 -6.35 -11.40 -2.79
CA VAL A 102 -5.56 -10.94 -3.96
C VAL A 102 -4.41 -10.08 -3.44
N THR A 103 -3.21 -10.64 -3.37
CA THR A 103 -2.00 -9.90 -2.97
C THR A 103 -1.45 -9.11 -4.15
N SER A 104 -1.85 -7.85 -4.31
CA SER A 104 -1.17 -6.94 -5.24
C SER A 104 0.14 -6.43 -4.62
N ARG A 105 1.29 -6.91 -5.09
CA ARG A 105 2.61 -6.35 -4.77
C ARG A 105 2.87 -5.12 -5.60
N LEU A 106 3.18 -3.99 -4.98
CA LEU A 106 3.99 -2.92 -5.57
C LEU A 106 4.53 -2.01 -4.46
N ILE A 107 5.84 -2.12 -4.19
CA ILE A 107 6.70 -0.96 -3.93
C ILE A 107 7.99 -1.29 -4.67
N GLN A 108 8.21 -0.66 -5.83
CA GLN A 108 9.53 -0.67 -6.44
C GLN A 108 10.44 0.23 -5.60
N GLU A 109 11.47 -0.35 -4.99
CA GLU A 109 12.64 0.43 -4.64
C GLU A 109 13.28 0.91 -5.94
N LYS A 110 13.36 2.22 -6.13
CA LYS A 110 14.25 2.79 -7.13
C LYS A 110 15.67 2.39 -6.75
N PRO A 111 16.42 1.62 -7.57
CA PRO A 111 17.75 1.21 -7.20
C PRO A 111 18.62 2.46 -7.13
N THR A 112 19.09 2.77 -5.92
CA THR A 112 20.09 3.82 -5.72
C THR A 112 21.35 3.17 -5.21
N ARG A 113 22.39 3.09 -6.05
CA ARG A 113 23.73 3.58 -5.68
C ARG A 113 24.68 3.71 -6.89
N PRO A 114 25.73 4.55 -6.75
CA PRO A 114 26.49 5.15 -7.84
C PRO A 114 27.66 4.28 -8.27
N ILE A 115 28.13 4.46 -9.50
CA ILE A 115 29.43 3.98 -9.93
C ILE A 115 30.14 5.14 -10.61
N SER A 116 31.24 5.56 -9.99
CA SER A 116 32.24 6.47 -10.55
C SER A 116 32.94 5.84 -11.75
N GLY A 117 33.11 6.59 -12.82
CA GLY A 117 34.13 6.29 -13.84
C GLY A 117 33.63 6.39 -15.27
N GLU A 118 34.30 7.26 -16.01
CA GLU A 118 34.44 7.29 -17.47
C GLU A 118 33.41 8.07 -18.31
N THR A 119 33.84 9.30 -18.57
CA THR A 119 33.60 10.15 -19.72
C THR A 119 33.38 9.39 -21.04
N LYS A 120 32.22 9.62 -21.67
CA LYS A 120 32.13 9.95 -23.11
C LYS A 120 30.81 10.64 -23.39
N ALA A 121 30.91 11.89 -23.84
CA ALA A 121 29.78 12.70 -24.29
C ALA A 121 29.07 11.99 -25.46
N SER A 122 27.75 11.85 -25.36
CA SER A 122 26.85 11.46 -26.45
C SER A 122 25.70 12.48 -26.48
N PRO A 123 25.24 12.92 -27.66
CA PRO A 123 24.57 14.21 -27.81
C PRO A 123 23.12 14.20 -27.31
N ALA A 124 22.65 15.37 -26.90
CA ALA A 124 21.32 15.60 -26.35
C ALA A 124 20.20 15.22 -27.34
N PRO A 125 19.09 14.62 -26.88
CA PRO A 125 17.93 14.37 -27.73
C PRO A 125 17.13 15.68 -27.96
N PRO A 126 16.49 15.83 -29.13
CA PRO A 126 15.71 17.03 -29.45
C PRO A 126 14.48 17.16 -28.55
N LYS A 127 14.12 18.41 -28.25
CA LYS A 127 12.96 18.78 -27.43
C LYS A 127 11.67 18.36 -28.13
N GLY A 128 10.83 17.61 -27.42
CA GLY A 128 9.48 17.25 -27.83
C GLY A 128 9.41 15.82 -28.33
N ASN A 129 8.98 14.91 -27.45
CA ASN A 129 8.02 13.83 -27.70
C ASN A 129 7.85 13.01 -26.40
N LEU A 130 6.59 12.73 -26.06
CA LEU A 130 6.19 11.90 -24.93
C LEU A 130 6.82 10.50 -25.05
N TRP A 131 7.36 9.99 -23.95
CA TRP A 131 7.78 8.60 -23.86
C TRP A 131 6.57 7.67 -24.04
N PRO A 132 6.63 6.63 -24.89
CA PRO A 132 5.60 5.62 -24.94
C PRO A 132 5.65 4.77 -23.67
N MET A 133 4.54 4.82 -22.92
CA MET A 133 4.24 3.96 -21.78
C MET A 133 4.24 2.50 -22.26
N THR A 134 5.35 1.79 -21.99
CA THR A 134 5.49 0.39 -22.37
C THR A 134 4.70 -0.44 -21.35
N VAL A 135 3.52 -0.91 -21.75
CA VAL A 135 2.74 -1.90 -21.02
C VAL A 135 3.44 -3.24 -21.20
N TRP A 136 3.91 -3.83 -20.11
CA TRP A 136 4.34 -5.23 -20.09
C TRP A 136 3.13 -6.08 -19.73
N ASP A 137 2.53 -6.70 -20.74
CA ASP A 137 1.66 -7.86 -20.55
C ASP A 137 2.55 -9.08 -20.33
N ASP A 138 2.64 -9.56 -19.10
CA ASP A 138 3.11 -10.93 -18.84
C ASP A 138 1.93 -11.79 -18.40
N TYR A 139 1.29 -12.38 -19.42
CA TYR A 139 0.62 -13.67 -19.32
C TYR A 139 1.68 -14.76 -19.21
N SER A 140 1.59 -15.64 -18.22
CA SER A 140 2.00 -17.05 -18.32
C SER A 140 1.39 -17.88 -17.20
N LEU A 141 0.94 -19.07 -17.60
CA LEU A 141 0.16 -20.11 -16.92
C LEU A 141 0.69 -20.57 -15.56
#